data_AF-A0AAX2LYS0-F1
#
_entry.id   AF-A0AAX2LYS0-F1
#
_cell.length_a   1.000
_cell.length_b   1.000
_cell.length_c   1.000
_cell.angle_alpha   90.00
_cell.angle_beta   90.00
_cell.angle_gamma   90.00
#
_symmetry.space_group_name_H-M   'P 1'
#
loop_
_entity.id
_entity.type
_entity.pdbx_description
1 polymer ?
#
loop_
_entity_poly.entity_id
_entity_poly.type
_entity_poly.pdbx_seq_one_letter_code
_entity_poly.pdbx_strand_id
1 'polypeptide(L)'
;MKVGNFSGVTIEKASAKTFYKNYEFEVIDLPGTYSLDGYSEEEKITRHFLNQNDYDVIVNVLDATNLERNLILSVELLSLNKKMLLALNMCDEAKKEG
;
A
#
# COMPACT_ATOMS: atom_id res chain seq x y z
N MET A 1 8.13 -6.79 14.94
CA MET A 1 8.16 -5.70 13.94
C MET A 1 9.60 -5.25 13.79
N LYS A 2 10.12 -5.14 12.57
CA LYS A 2 11.45 -4.57 12.30
C LYS A 2 11.25 -3.23 11.63
N VAL A 3 11.83 -2.18 12.22
CA VAL A 3 11.85 -0.82 11.68
C VAL A 3 13.26 -0.56 11.18
N GLY A 4 13.38 -0.20 9.92
CA GLY A 4 14.62 0.26 9.29
C GLY A 4 14.31 1.46 8.40
N ASN A 5 15.24 1.81 7.52
CA ASN A 5 15.01 2.85 6.51
C ASN A 5 14.95 2.22 5.12
N PHE A 6 14.17 2.80 4.22
CA PHE A 6 14.32 2.50 2.80
C PHE A 6 15.72 2.92 2.32
N SER A 7 16.26 2.21 1.32
CA SER A 7 17.66 2.37 0.91
C SER A 7 17.98 3.82 0.54
N GLY A 8 18.89 4.46 1.30
CA GLY A 8 19.37 5.81 1.00
C GLY A 8 18.44 6.97 1.39
N VAL A 9 17.36 6.71 2.15
CA VAL A 9 16.39 7.75 2.56
C VAL A 9 16.11 7.70 4.07
N THR A 10 15.57 8.78 4.63
CA THR A 10 15.16 8.86 6.05
C THR A 10 13.75 8.35 6.32
N ILE A 11 13.08 7.82 5.30
CA ILE A 11 11.72 7.31 5.41
C ILE A 11 11.76 5.90 6.01
N GLU A 12 10.98 5.71 7.08
CA GLU A 12 10.90 4.46 7.81
C GLU A 12 10.29 3.35 6.93
N LYS A 13 10.92 2.18 6.99
CA LYS A 13 10.43 0.93 6.43
C LYS A 13 9.99 0.05 7.58
N ALA A 14 8.67 -0.13 7.73
CA ALA A 14 8.11 -1.10 8.65
C ALA A 14 7.91 -2.44 7.94
N SER A 15 8.43 -3.51 8.56
CA SER A 15 8.21 -4.89 8.10
C SER A 15 7.85 -5.81 9.26
N ALA A 16 6.99 -6.78 8.98
CA ALA A 16 6.58 -7.80 9.93
C ALA A 16 6.51 -9.15 9.25
N LYS A 17 7.08 -10.17 9.90
CA LYS A 17 6.88 -11.56 9.53
C LYS A 17 5.88 -12.20 10.47
N THR A 18 4.95 -12.95 9.92
CA THR A 18 3.93 -13.68 10.69
C THR A 18 3.68 -15.05 10.08
N PHE A 19 3.12 -15.95 10.87
CA PHE A 19 2.80 -17.31 10.43
C PHE A 19 1.32 -17.59 10.68
N TYR A 20 0.60 -18.02 9.65
CA TYR A 20 -0.82 -18.35 9.76
C TYR A 20 -1.17 -19.55 8.87
N LYS A 21 -1.84 -20.55 9.46
CA LYS A 21 -2.30 -21.78 8.74
C LYS A 21 -1.21 -22.42 7.85
N ASN A 22 -0.01 -22.59 8.39
CA ASN A 22 1.16 -23.15 7.68
C ASN A 22 1.73 -22.29 6.54
N TYR A 23 1.41 -21.00 6.49
CA TYR A 23 2.02 -20.03 5.59
C TYR A 23 2.81 -18.98 6.39
N GLU A 24 4.04 -18.71 5.97
CA GLU A 24 4.80 -17.54 6.41
C GLU A 24 4.45 -16.36 5.50
N PHE A 25 4.13 -15.23 6.12
CA PHE A 25 3.85 -13.97 5.44
C PHE A 25 4.87 -12.94 5.86
N GLU A 26 5.37 -12.19 4.90
CA GLU A 26 6.08 -10.94 5.16
C GLU A 26 5.21 -9.78 4.68
N VAL A 27 4.88 -8.89 5.60
CA VAL A 27 4.14 -7.66 5.31
C VAL A 27 5.13 -6.51 5.37
N ILE A 28 5.18 -5.73 4.30
CA ILE A 28 6.00 -4.54 4.19
C ILE A 28 5.04 -3.37 4.03
N ASP A 29 5.12 -2.43 4.96
CA ASP A 29 4.36 -1.20 4.87
C ASP A 29 5.08 -0.24 3.91
N LEU A 30 4.32 0.33 2.99
CA LEU A 30 4.81 1.30 2.03
C LEU A 30 4.34 2.69 2.43
N PRO A 31 5.15 3.73 2.20
CA PRO A 31 4.71 5.11 2.43
C PRO A 31 3.37 5.39 1.73
N GLY A 32 2.45 5.99 2.48
CA GLY A 32 1.14 6.38 1.96
C GLY A 32 1.28 7.34 0.78
N THR A 33 0.56 7.06 -0.30
CA THR A 33 0.58 7.86 -1.51
C THR A 33 -0.84 8.02 -2.08
N TYR A 34 -1.04 9.08 -2.87
CA TYR A 34 -2.24 9.27 -3.69
C TYR A 34 -2.04 8.93 -5.16
N SER A 35 -0.79 8.75 -5.63
CA SER A 35 -0.44 8.37 -7.00
C SER A 35 0.96 7.75 -7.09
N LEU A 36 1.19 6.88 -8.07
CA LEU A 36 2.52 6.36 -8.42
C LEU A 36 3.30 7.31 -9.33
N ASP A 37 2.64 8.27 -9.97
CA ASP A 37 3.23 9.19 -10.94
C ASP A 37 3.64 10.54 -10.34
N GLY A 38 3.47 10.72 -9.04
CA GLY A 38 3.83 11.96 -8.36
C GLY A 38 5.34 12.17 -8.15
N TYR A 39 5.65 13.28 -7.47
CA TYR A 39 7.01 13.80 -7.30
C TYR A 39 7.50 13.81 -5.84
N SER A 40 6.67 13.42 -4.88
CA SER A 40 7.08 13.31 -3.48
C SER A 40 8.10 12.17 -3.31
N GLU A 41 8.88 12.23 -2.23
CA GLU A 41 9.84 11.16 -1.94
C GLU A 41 9.14 9.85 -1.58
N GLU A 42 8.01 9.93 -0.86
CA GLU A 42 7.14 8.80 -0.54
C GLU A 42 6.61 8.12 -1.81
N GLU A 43 6.09 8.90 -2.76
CA GLU A 43 5.61 8.44 -4.06
C GLU A 43 6.71 7.71 -4.84
N LYS A 44 7.91 8.30 -4.90
CA LYS A 44 9.06 7.70 -5.57
C LYS A 44 9.49 6.40 -4.92
N ILE A 45 9.53 6.32 -3.59
CA ILE A 45 9.91 5.12 -2.85
C ILE A 45 8.88 4.01 -3.08
N THR A 46 7.59 4.32 -2.96
CA THR A 46 6.51 3.35 -3.18
C THR A 46 6.56 2.81 -4.61
N ARG A 47 6.66 3.69 -5.62
CA ARG A 47 6.83 3.27 -7.03
C ARG A 47 8.11 2.44 -7.24
N HIS A 48 9.24 2.87 -6.69
CA HIS A 48 10.50 2.14 -6.82
C HIS A 48 10.39 0.74 -6.19
N PHE A 49 9.79 0.65 -5.01
CA PHE A 49 9.59 -0.62 -4.32
C PHE A 49 8.74 -1.57 -5.16
N LEU A 50 7.57 -1.10 -5.63
CA LEU A 50 6.63 -1.88 -6.42
C LEU A 50 7.17 -2.35 -7.78
N ASN A 51 8.17 -1.66 -8.34
CA ASN A 51 8.79 -2.02 -9.62
C ASN A 51 10.05 -2.89 -9.49
N GLN A 52 10.78 -2.79 -8.37
CA GLN A 52 12.12 -3.41 -8.23
C GLN A 52 12.16 -4.60 -7.28
N ASN A 53 11.18 -4.74 -6.38
CA ASN A 53 11.14 -5.82 -5.40
C ASN A 53 10.12 -6.87 -5.79
N ASP A 54 10.35 -8.10 -5.32
CA ASP A 54 9.40 -9.18 -5.51
C ASP A 54 8.35 -9.19 -4.38
N TYR A 55 7.10 -9.38 -4.77
CA TYR A 55 5.95 -9.50 -3.87
C TYR A 55 4.81 -10.22 -4.59
N ASP A 56 4.03 -10.96 -3.81
CA ASP A 56 2.95 -11.82 -4.31
C ASP A 56 1.61 -11.10 -4.45
N VAL A 57 1.31 -10.18 -3.53
CA VAL A 57 -0.01 -9.53 -3.42
C VAL A 57 0.12 -8.09 -2.89
N ILE A 58 -0.71 -7.20 -3.41
CA ILE A 58 -0.90 -5.84 -2.91
C ILE A 58 -2.14 -5.83 -2.03
N VAL A 59 -2.04 -5.31 -0.81
CA VAL A 59 -3.19 -4.97 0.02
C VAL A 59 -3.36 -3.45 -0.06
N ASN A 60 -4.31 -2.99 -0.87
CA ASN A 60 -4.59 -1.58 -1.06
C ASN A 60 -5.73 -1.18 -0.12
N VAL A 61 -5.44 -0.28 0.83
CA VAL A 61 -6.39 0.16 1.86
C VAL A 61 -7.05 1.46 1.39
N LEU A 62 -8.37 1.44 1.24
CA LEU A 62 -9.14 2.58 0.72
C LEU A 62 -10.02 3.16 1.82
N ASP A 63 -10.08 4.48 1.90
CA ASP A 63 -11.07 5.18 2.72
C ASP A 63 -12.43 5.21 2.01
N ALA A 64 -13.46 4.59 2.60
CA ALA A 64 -14.80 4.52 2.06
C ALA A 64 -15.50 5.88 1.97
N THR A 65 -15.13 6.86 2.78
CA THR A 65 -15.69 8.23 2.73
C THR A 65 -15.19 9.01 1.50
N ASN A 66 -13.99 8.68 1.02
CA ASN A 66 -13.30 9.37 -0.08
C ASN A 66 -13.01 8.42 -1.26
N LEU A 67 -13.98 7.57 -1.63
CA LEU A 67 -13.74 6.46 -2.56
C LEU A 67 -13.24 6.90 -3.94
N GLU A 68 -13.83 7.96 -4.53
CA GLU A 68 -13.44 8.46 -5.86
C GLU A 68 -11.94 8.78 -5.93
N ARG A 69 -11.44 9.51 -4.94
CA ARG A 69 -10.02 9.88 -4.86
C ARG A 69 -9.11 8.66 -4.65
N ASN A 70 -9.53 7.72 -3.82
CA ASN A 70 -8.77 6.49 -3.54
C ASN A 70 -8.71 5.53 -4.75
N LEU A 71 -9.75 5.56 -5.60
CA LEU A 71 -9.79 4.71 -6.80
C LEU A 71 -8.78 5.13 -7.88
N ILE A 72 -8.27 6.36 -7.86
CA ILE A 72 -7.22 6.81 -8.79
C ILE A 72 -5.95 5.96 -8.62
N LEU A 73 -5.40 5.90 -7.41
CA LEU A 73 -4.25 5.04 -7.10
C LEU A 73 -4.56 3.56 -7.39
N SER A 74 -5.79 3.12 -7.12
CA SER A 74 -6.21 1.74 -7.36
C SER A 74 -6.10 1.36 -8.83
N VAL A 75 -6.45 2.27 -9.75
CA VAL A 75 -6.30 2.07 -11.20
C VAL A 75 -4.83 2.02 -11.61
N GLU A 76 -3.99 2.88 -11.05
CA GLU A 76 -2.54 2.83 -11.31
C GLU A 76 -1.94 1.50 -10.84
N LEU A 77 -2.31 1.01 -9.65
CA LEU A 77 -1.84 -0.27 -9.12
C LEU A 77 -2.31 -1.47 -9.97
N LEU A 78 -3.49 -1.39 -10.59
CA LEU A 78 -3.97 -2.44 -11.52
C LEU A 78 -3.05 -2.59 -12.74
N SER A 79 -2.38 -1.51 -13.17
CA SER A 79 -1.45 -1.55 -14.30
C SER A 79 -0.19 -2.40 -14.03
N LEU A 80 0.13 -2.65 -12.76
CA LEU A 80 1.26 -3.50 -12.34
C LEU A 80 1.01 -4.98 -12.61
N ASN A 81 -0.22 -5.37 -12.95
CA ASN A 81 -0.63 -6.75 -13.23
C ASN A 81 -0.27 -7.73 -12.09
N LYS A 82 -0.39 -7.26 -10.86
CA LYS A 82 -0.19 -8.03 -9.62
C LYS A 82 -1.53 -8.32 -8.97
N LYS A 83 -1.60 -9.40 -8.19
CA LYS A 83 -2.80 -9.70 -7.39
C LYS A 83 -3.01 -8.56 -6.39
N MET A 84 -4.20 -8.02 -6.34
CA MET A 84 -4.54 -6.92 -5.45
C MET A 84 -5.81 -7.24 -4.67
N LEU A 85 -5.78 -6.98 -3.36
CA LEU A 85 -6.92 -6.99 -2.46
C LEU A 85 -7.25 -5.55 -2.08
N LEU A 86 -8.50 -5.14 -2.29
CA LEU A 86 -9.00 -3.85 -1.82
C LEU A 86 -9.57 -4.02 -0.41
N ALA A 87 -8.97 -3.35 0.56
CA ALA A 87 -9.43 -3.31 1.95
C ALA A 87 -10.16 -1.97 2.17
N LEU A 88 -11.49 -2.00 2.11
CA LEU A 88 -12.31 -0.81 2.37
C LEU A 88 -12.36 -0.52 3.87
N ASN A 89 -11.85 0.64 4.28
CA ASN A 89 -11.82 1.14 5.65
C ASN A 89 -12.85 2.27 5.85
N MET A 90 -13.11 2.68 7.10
CA MET A 90 -14.04 3.80 7.44
C MET A 90 -15.47 3.61 6.91
N CYS A 91 -15.90 2.35 6.75
CA CYS A 91 -17.22 2.02 6.22
C CYS A 91 -18.38 2.47 7.13
N ASP A 92 -18.14 2.61 8.43
CA ASP A 92 -19.10 3.08 9.42
C ASP A 92 -19.31 4.60 9.33
N GLU A 93 -18.26 5.36 9.05
CA GLU A 93 -18.34 6.81 8.80
C GLU A 93 -19.05 7.09 7.47
N ALA A 94 -18.68 6.38 6.40
CA ALA A 94 -19.34 6.50 5.10
C ALA A 94 -20.86 6.24 5.17
N LYS A 95 -21.31 5.34 6.06
CA LYS A 95 -22.74 5.07 6.31
C LYS A 95 -23.46 6.17 7.07
N LYS A 96 -22.76 7.05 7.79
CA LYS A 96 -23.36 8.17 8.53
C LYS A 96 -23.50 9.42 7.67
N GLU A 97 -22.69 9.56 6.63
CA GLU A 97 -22.70 10.72 5.72
C GLU A 97 -23.69 10.58 4.54
N GLY A 98 -24.15 9.35 4.26
CA GLY A 98 -25.23 9.05 3.30
C GLY A 98 -26.58 8.82 3.96
#